data_AF-A0AA42N9Z9-F1
#
_entry.id   AF-A0AA42N9Z9-F1
#
_cell.length_a   1.000
_cell.length_b   1.000
_cell.length_c   1.000
_cell.angle_alpha   90.00
_cell.angle_beta   90.00
_cell.angle_gamma   90.00
#
_symmetry.space_group_name_H-M   'P 1'
#
loop_
_entity.id
_entity.type
_entity.pdbx_description
1 polymer ?
#
loop_
_entity_poly.entity_id
_entity_poly.type
_entity_poly.pdbx_seq_one_letter_code
_entity_poly.pdbx_strand_id
1 'polypeptide(L)'
;MSASDFEQFVKENLGYLPEETRVMIRIAENIHPDLRNVIRQTPIADDTDGLLVLSRLSPDKQKELAARIKGGFDPQQAVEMASRGEL
;
A
#
# COMPACT_ATOMS: atom_id res chain seq x y z
N MET A 1 16.23 -5.72 -16.53
CA MET A 1 16.39 -4.57 -15.64
C MET A 1 16.47 -5.10 -14.22
N SER A 2 17.56 -4.86 -13.50
CA SER A 2 17.66 -5.20 -12.08
C SER A 2 16.89 -4.18 -11.22
N ALA A 3 16.60 -4.51 -9.96
CA ALA A 3 15.99 -3.57 -9.02
C ALA A 3 16.83 -2.29 -8.85
N SER A 4 18.16 -2.44 -8.86
CA SER A 4 19.14 -1.36 -8.80
C SER A 4 19.06 -0.44 -10.02
N ASP A 5 18.87 -1.01 -11.22
CA ASP A 5 18.72 -0.22 -12.45
C ASP A 5 17.41 0.59 -12.44
N PHE A 6 16.35 0.05 -11.82
CA PHE A 6 15.09 0.76 -11.65
C PHE A 6 15.18 1.90 -10.63
N GLU A 7 15.82 1.66 -9.47
CA GLU A 7 16.06 2.71 -8.46
C GLU A 7 16.82 3.90 -9.05
N GLN A 8 17.87 3.63 -9.84
CA GLN A 8 18.65 4.68 -10.50
C GLN A 8 17.84 5.43 -11.56
N PHE A 9 17.10 4.72 -12.41
CA PHE A 9 16.23 5.32 -13.43
C PHE A 9 15.18 6.24 -12.82
N VAL A 10 14.50 5.78 -11.77
CA VAL A 10 13.46 6.54 -11.06
C VAL A 10 14.04 7.80 -10.42
N LYS A 11 15.22 7.72 -9.82
CA LYS A 11 15.92 8.89 -9.28
C LYS A 11 16.25 9.92 -10.36
N GLU A 12 16.84 9.48 -11.46
CA GLU A 12 17.32 10.39 -12.51
C GLU A 12 16.19 11.04 -13.30
N ASN A 13 15.06 10.37 -13.47
CA ASN A 13 13.97 10.82 -14.35
C ASN A 13 12.75 11.36 -13.58
N LEU A 14 12.53 10.91 -12.35
CA LEU A 14 11.34 11.28 -11.55
C LEU A 14 11.70 12.01 -10.26
N GLY A 15 12.98 12.07 -9.88
CA GLY A 15 13.46 12.80 -8.71
C GLY A 15 13.25 12.08 -7.36
N TYR A 16 12.73 10.86 -7.36
CA TYR A 16 12.57 10.09 -6.13
C TYR A 16 13.89 9.49 -5.65
N LEU A 17 14.09 9.48 -4.35
CA LEU A 17 15.25 8.86 -3.74
C LEU A 17 15.15 7.32 -3.81
N PRO A 18 16.29 6.60 -3.78
CA PRO A 18 16.28 5.13 -3.77
C PRO A 18 15.47 4.54 -2.62
N GLU A 19 15.48 5.20 -1.46
CA GLU A 19 14.71 4.80 -0.28
C GLU A 19 13.19 4.90 -0.48
N GLU A 20 12.71 5.98 -1.10
CA GLU A 20 11.29 6.14 -1.46
C GLU A 20 10.88 5.05 -2.46
N THR A 21 11.74 4.76 -3.42
CA THR A 21 11.53 3.70 -4.41
C THR A 21 11.41 2.32 -3.76
N ARG A 22 12.26 2.01 -2.78
CA ARG A 22 12.19 0.75 -2.03
C ARG A 22 10.90 0.62 -1.23
N VAL A 23 10.42 1.71 -0.62
CA VAL A 23 9.14 1.71 0.09
C VAL A 23 8.00 1.39 -0.87
N MET A 24 7.96 2.05 -2.03
CA MET A 24 6.94 1.80 -3.07
C MET A 24 6.98 0.37 -3.59
N ILE A 25 8.17 -0.19 -3.85
CA ILE A 25 8.32 -1.60 -4.24
C ILE A 25 7.77 -2.52 -3.16
N ARG A 26 8.15 -2.30 -1.90
CA ARG A 26 7.69 -3.11 -0.77
C ARG A 26 6.17 -3.06 -0.62
N ILE A 27 5.56 -1.89 -0.80
CA ILE A 27 4.10 -1.74 -0.81
C ILE A 27 3.50 -2.57 -1.95
N ALA A 28 4.02 -2.43 -3.16
CA ALA A 28 3.51 -3.12 -4.34
C ALA A 28 3.63 -4.65 -4.24
N GLU A 29 4.67 -5.16 -3.57
CA GLU A 29 4.88 -6.59 -3.32
C GLU A 29 3.95 -7.15 -2.23
N ASN A 30 3.68 -6.37 -1.17
CA ASN A 30 3.02 -6.88 0.03
C ASN A 30 1.52 -6.53 0.14
N ILE A 31 0.99 -5.65 -0.72
CA ILE A 31 -0.46 -5.43 -0.80
C ILE A 31 -1.12 -6.54 -1.62
N HIS A 32 -1.99 -7.30 -0.96
CA HIS A 32 -2.82 -8.34 -1.52
C HIS A 32 -3.76 -7.79 -2.63
N PRO A 33 -3.95 -8.51 -3.75
CA PRO A 33 -4.77 -8.04 -4.87
C PRO A 33 -6.20 -7.64 -4.48
N ASP A 34 -6.84 -8.36 -3.56
CA ASP A 34 -8.20 -8.03 -3.10
C ASP A 34 -8.27 -6.66 -2.42
N LEU A 35 -7.28 -6.33 -1.59
CA LEU A 35 -7.20 -5.03 -0.91
C LEU A 35 -6.86 -3.94 -1.93
N ARG A 36 -5.89 -4.19 -2.82
CA ARG A 36 -5.52 -3.28 -3.92
C ARG A 36 -6.74 -2.88 -4.76
N ASN A 37 -7.56 -3.85 -5.13
CA ASN A 37 -8.70 -3.60 -6.01
C ASN A 37 -9.75 -2.68 -5.37
N VAL A 38 -9.95 -2.77 -4.06
CA VAL A 38 -10.97 -1.97 -3.37
C VAL A 38 -10.47 -0.57 -3.01
N ILE A 39 -9.17 -0.39 -2.78
CA ILE A 39 -8.58 0.92 -2.45
C ILE A 39 -8.14 1.71 -3.69
N ARG A 40 -8.06 1.10 -4.88
CA ARG A 40 -7.55 1.76 -6.10
C ARG A 40 -8.30 3.04 -6.48
N GLN A 41 -9.59 3.14 -6.16
CA GLN A 41 -10.43 4.29 -6.50
C GLN A 41 -10.71 5.18 -5.27
N THR A 42 -9.84 5.11 -4.26
CA THR A 42 -9.98 5.84 -3.00
C THR A 42 -8.75 6.71 -2.79
N PRO A 43 -8.83 7.78 -1.97
CA PRO A 43 -7.67 8.62 -1.67
C PRO A 43 -6.47 7.85 -1.09
N ILE A 44 -6.70 6.66 -0.50
CA ILE A 44 -5.64 5.78 0.01
C ILE A 44 -4.72 5.30 -1.11
N ALA A 45 -5.16 5.24 -2.37
CA ALA A 45 -4.30 4.84 -3.48
C ALA A 45 -3.08 5.77 -3.66
N ASP A 46 -3.18 7.01 -3.19
CA ASP A 46 -2.12 8.03 -3.29
C ASP A 46 -1.45 8.31 -1.92
N ASP A 47 -1.92 7.67 -0.83
CA ASP A 47 -1.37 7.79 0.52
C ASP A 47 -0.29 6.72 0.77
N THR A 48 0.97 7.08 0.56
CA THR A 48 2.09 6.15 0.72
C THR A 48 2.21 5.60 2.15
N ASP A 49 1.94 6.42 3.17
CA ASP A 49 2.03 5.99 4.57
C ASP A 49 0.89 5.04 4.92
N GLY A 50 -0.33 5.36 4.48
CA GLY A 50 -1.49 4.48 4.62
C GLY A 50 -1.27 3.14 3.92
N LEU A 51 -0.78 3.14 2.69
CA LEU A 51 -0.44 1.92 1.94
C LEU A 51 0.66 1.11 2.64
N LEU A 52 1.67 1.77 3.22
CA LEU A 52 2.72 1.09 3.99
C LEU A 52 2.15 0.39 5.22
N VAL A 53 1.25 1.05 5.96
CA VAL A 53 0.54 0.44 7.09
C VAL A 53 -0.23 -0.80 6.65
N LEU A 54 -1.03 -0.68 5.58
CA LEU A 54 -1.82 -1.80 5.06
C LEU A 54 -0.94 -2.96 4.57
N SER A 55 0.19 -2.65 3.94
CA SER A 55 1.14 -3.66 3.42
C SER A 55 1.79 -4.52 4.52
N ARG A 56 1.80 -4.03 5.76
CA ARG A 56 2.38 -4.75 6.92
C ARG A 56 1.40 -5.76 7.54
N LEU A 57 0.12 -5.68 7.20
CA LEU A 57 -0.89 -6.62 7.68
C LEU A 57 -0.66 -8.01 7.07
N SER A 58 -1.04 -9.06 7.81
CA SER A 58 -1.03 -10.41 7.26
C SER A 58 -2.02 -10.54 6.09
N PRO A 59 -1.79 -11.47 5.14
CA PRO A 59 -2.68 -11.66 4.00
C PRO A 59 -4.16 -11.87 4.39
N ASP A 60 -4.43 -12.59 5.48
CA ASP A 60 -5.80 -12.83 5.96
C ASP A 60 -6.46 -11.53 6.46
N LYS A 61 -5.71 -10.68 7.16
CA LYS A 61 -6.19 -9.37 7.61
C LYS A 61 -6.44 -8.42 6.45
N GLN A 62 -5.60 -8.45 5.42
CA GLN A 62 -5.83 -7.67 4.21
C GLN A 62 -7.11 -8.10 3.47
N LYS A 63 -7.40 -9.41 3.41
CA LYS A 63 -8.65 -9.93 2.83
C LYS A 63 -9.88 -9.56 3.67
N GLU A 64 -9.78 -9.67 4.99
CA GLU A 64 -10.83 -9.26 5.91
C GLU A 64 -11.17 -7.76 5.71
N LEU A 65 -10.15 -6.91 5.65
CA LEU A 65 -10.30 -5.49 5.42
C LEU A 65 -10.93 -5.20 4.05
N ALA A 66 -10.49 -5.91 3.01
CA ALA A 66 -11.07 -5.78 1.67
C ALA A 66 -12.56 -6.13 1.64
N ALA A 67 -12.99 -7.15 2.39
CA ALA A 67 -14.39 -7.52 2.52
C ALA A 67 -15.20 -6.43 3.26
N ARG A 68 -14.65 -5.87 4.35
CA ARG A 68 -15.27 -4.75 5.07
C ARG A 68 -15.45 -3.52 4.18
N ILE A 69 -14.41 -3.14 3.43
CA ILE A 69 -14.46 -1.99 2.50
C ILE A 69 -15.50 -2.21 1.41
N LYS A 70 -15.59 -3.42 0.82
CA LYS A 70 -16.67 -3.77 -0.13
C LYS A 70 -18.06 -3.66 0.48
N GLY A 71 -18.18 -3.89 1.79
CA GLY A 71 -19.41 -3.74 2.57
C GLY A 71 -19.78 -2.28 2.92
N GLY A 72 -19.01 -1.29 2.44
CA GLY A 72 -19.24 0.13 2.70
C GLY A 72 -18.44 0.71 3.87
N PHE A 73 -17.49 -0.05 4.43
CA PHE A 73 -16.57 0.48 5.42
C PHE A 73 -15.60 1.48 4.78
N ASP A 74 -15.36 2.60 5.46
CA ASP A 74 -14.51 3.67 4.94
C ASP A 74 -13.03 3.24 4.87
N PRO A 75 -12.38 3.32 3.69
CA PRO A 75 -10.97 3.00 3.54
C PRO A 75 -10.03 3.81 4.46
N GLN A 76 -10.35 5.07 4.76
CA GLN A 76 -9.50 5.89 5.63
C GLN A 76 -9.54 5.36 7.08
N GLN A 77 -10.73 5.08 7.59
CA GLN A 77 -10.88 4.41 8.90
C GLN A 77 -10.18 3.06 8.96
N ALA A 78 -10.11 2.33 7.84
CA ALA A 78 -9.40 1.06 7.74
C ALA A 78 -7.89 1.21 7.98
N VAL A 79 -7.29 2.28 7.43
CA VAL A 79 -5.89 2.63 7.68
C VAL A 79 -5.68 3.03 9.14
N GLU A 80 -6.58 3.83 9.71
CA GLU A 80 -6.49 4.25 11.10
C GLU A 80 -6.53 3.06 12.06
N MET A 81 -7.46 2.11 11.88
CA MET A 81 -7.53 0.89 12.68
C MET A 81 -6.25 0.05 12.55
N ALA A 82 -5.76 -0.12 11.32
CA ALA A 82 -4.52 -0.85 11.06
C ALA A 82 -3.33 -0.19 11.77
N SER A 83 -3.24 1.15 11.76
CA SER A 83 -2.16 1.89 12.42
C SER A 83 -2.14 1.73 13.94
N ARG A 84 -3.31 1.49 14.55
CA ARG A 84 -3.50 1.28 16.00
C ARG A 84 -3.34 -0.18 16.43
N GLY A 85 -3.21 -1.12 15.47
CA GLY A 85 -3.12 -2.55 15.77
C GLY A 85 -4.46 -3.19 16.15
N GLU A 86 -5.57 -2.60 15.71
CA GLU A 86 -6.94 -3.05 16.04
C GLU A 86 -7.49 -4.09 15.04
N LEU A 87 -6.63 -4.63 14.17
CA LEU A 87 -6.96 -5.61 13.13
C LEU A 87 -6.35 -6.97 13.44
#